data_AF-A0A8H5D7U3-F1
#
_entry.id   AF-A0A8H5D7U3-F1
#
_cell.length_a   1.000
_cell.length_b   1.000
_cell.length_c   1.000
_cell.angle_alpha   90.00
_cell.angle_beta   90.00
_cell.angle_gamma   90.00
#
_symmetry.space_group_name_H-M   'P 1'
#
loop_
_entity.id
_entity.type
_entity.pdbx_description
1 polymer ?
#
loop_
_entity_poly.entity_id
_entity_poly.type
_entity_poly.pdbx_seq_one_letter_code
_entity_poly.pdbx_strand_id
1 'polypeptide(L)'
;MEPFCRECEKRGIELVFLDGSHGVNVDEILAAWKRNPAFAEDLDYNLEDPNIKDTIQKMNPRGWWEYNKERTLALGSGDTLDLVREALEKQRFDGVFGFSQGGALAAITAAVLERPALYPSFLRDGKPIHPPLLIDPVTTRILTPSFKTLTLHILGEKDTIVPTRGTQALVALSENCRMIKHDGASWTAFYCDFIENPSFDIPAPVAEVRKISLL
;
A
#
# COMPACT_ATOMS: atom_id res chain seq x y z
N MET A 1 0.00 0.17 14.67
CA MET A 1 0.96 1.14 14.10
C MET A 1 1.99 1.62 15.13
N GLU A 2 1.56 2.06 16.31
CA GLU A 2 2.46 2.65 17.33
C GLU A 2 3.69 1.79 17.73
N PRO A 3 3.60 0.45 17.91
CA PRO A 3 4.78 -0.37 18.18
C PRO A 3 5.77 -0.43 17.02
N PHE A 4 5.28 -0.39 15.77
CA PHE A 4 6.10 -0.38 14.57
C PHE A 4 6.85 0.95 14.41
N CYS A 5 6.15 2.09 14.55
CA CYS A 5 6.79 3.40 14.46
C CYS A 5 7.90 3.57 15.50
N ARG A 6 7.66 3.14 16.75
CA ARG A 6 8.68 3.19 17.81
C ARG A 6 9.91 2.35 17.48
N GLU A 7 9.73 1.19 16.86
CA GLU A 7 10.85 0.33 16.52
C GLU A 7 11.65 0.91 15.35
N CYS A 8 10.98 1.47 14.33
CA CYS A 8 11.63 2.22 13.27
C CYS A 8 12.46 3.38 13.83
N GLU A 9 11.91 4.20 14.73
CA GLU A 9 12.60 5.33 15.34
C GLU A 9 13.88 4.90 16.08
N LYS A 10 13.81 3.83 16.90
CA LYS A 10 14.99 3.28 17.60
C LYS A 10 16.09 2.83 16.64
N ARG A 11 15.70 2.40 15.45
CA ARG A 11 16.59 1.90 14.40
C ARG A 11 17.05 3.00 13.43
N GLY A 12 16.66 4.25 13.67
CA GLY A 12 17.01 5.38 12.82
C GLY A 12 16.29 5.39 11.46
N ILE A 13 15.16 4.66 11.36
CA ILE A 13 14.31 4.64 10.17
C ILE A 13 13.30 5.79 10.29
N GLU A 14 13.39 6.76 9.39
CA GLU A 14 12.43 7.86 9.30
C GLU A 14 11.16 7.40 8.56
N LEU A 15 10.00 7.67 9.16
CA LEU A 15 8.69 7.38 8.55
C LEU A 15 7.94 8.68 8.30
N VAL A 16 7.55 8.90 7.05
CA VAL A 16 6.72 10.03 6.63
C VAL A 16 5.36 9.50 6.19
N PHE A 17 4.31 9.98 6.83
CA PHE A 17 2.94 9.58 6.52
C PHE A 17 2.29 10.62 5.62
N LEU A 18 1.63 10.14 4.58
CA LEU A 18 0.76 10.95 3.72
C LEU A 18 -0.70 10.64 4.06
N ASP A 19 -1.52 11.68 4.16
CA ASP A 19 -2.95 11.53 4.32
C ASP A 19 -3.64 11.35 2.96
N GLY A 20 -4.61 10.44 2.88
CA GLY A 20 -5.42 10.27 1.68
C GLY A 20 -6.08 11.60 1.29
N SER A 21 -6.02 11.94 0.01
CA SER A 21 -6.56 13.20 -0.53
C SER A 21 -8.09 13.24 -0.56
N HIS A 22 -8.76 12.09 -0.45
CA HIS A 22 -10.21 11.98 -0.64
C HIS A 22 -10.94 11.75 0.67
N GLY A 23 -11.92 12.60 0.98
CA GLY A 23 -12.87 12.33 2.08
C GLY A 23 -13.76 11.15 1.74
N VAL A 24 -13.85 10.17 2.64
CA VAL A 24 -14.72 9.00 2.45
C VAL A 24 -16.08 9.27 3.07
N ASN A 25 -17.15 8.92 2.36
CA ASN A 25 -18.51 9.07 2.86
C ASN A 25 -18.77 8.04 3.98
N VAL A 26 -19.04 8.53 5.19
CA VAL A 26 -19.28 7.67 6.36
C VAL A 26 -20.53 6.80 6.21
N ASP A 27 -21.58 7.29 5.53
CA ASP A 27 -22.77 6.49 5.29
C ASP A 27 -22.48 5.30 4.36
N GLU A 28 -21.55 5.48 3.40
CA GLU A 28 -21.11 4.40 2.52
C GLU A 28 -20.20 3.41 3.22
N ILE A 29 -19.32 3.86 4.12
CA ILE A 29 -18.53 3.00 5.00
C ILE A 29 -19.47 2.11 5.82
N LEU A 30 -20.44 2.73 6.52
CA LEU A 30 -21.39 2.01 7.35
C LEU A 30 -22.24 1.03 6.53
N ALA A 31 -22.68 1.43 5.33
CA ALA A 31 -23.40 0.53 4.43
C ALA A 31 -22.53 -0.65 3.97
N ALA A 32 -21.24 -0.42 3.71
CA ALA A 32 -20.30 -1.49 3.37
C ALA A 32 -20.07 -2.45 4.54
N TRP A 33 -19.87 -1.93 5.75
CA TRP A 33 -19.67 -2.75 6.94
C TRP A 33 -20.92 -3.53 7.33
N LYS A 34 -22.13 -2.97 7.14
CA LYS A 34 -23.37 -3.74 7.33
C LYS A 34 -23.54 -4.88 6.32
N ARG A 35 -23.02 -4.73 5.10
CA ARG A 35 -23.02 -5.81 4.10
C ARG A 35 -21.98 -6.89 4.40
N ASN A 36 -20.88 -6.53 5.04
CA ASN A 36 -19.83 -7.45 5.46
C ASN A 36 -19.25 -7.02 6.83
N PRO A 37 -19.84 -7.53 7.94
CA PRO A 37 -19.47 -7.11 9.30
C PRO A 37 -18.00 -7.33 9.67
N ALA A 38 -17.31 -8.26 8.99
CA ALA A 38 -15.88 -8.52 9.21
C ALA A 38 -15.02 -7.26 9.09
N PHE A 39 -15.39 -6.31 8.22
CA PHE A 39 -14.69 -5.03 8.10
C PHE A 39 -14.69 -4.20 9.39
N ALA A 40 -15.79 -4.21 10.13
CA ALA A 40 -15.92 -3.49 11.39
C ALA A 40 -15.27 -4.28 12.53
N GLU A 41 -15.46 -5.60 12.55
CA GLU A 41 -14.89 -6.50 13.55
C GLU A 41 -13.35 -6.47 13.54
N ASP A 42 -12.72 -6.52 12.37
CA ASP A 42 -11.26 -6.44 12.23
C ASP A 42 -10.67 -5.12 12.74
N LEU A 43 -11.49 -4.08 12.81
CA LEU A 43 -11.14 -2.75 13.30
C LEU A 43 -11.66 -2.49 14.73
N ASP A 44 -12.22 -3.51 15.39
CA ASP A 44 -12.79 -3.46 16.73
C ASP A 44 -13.93 -2.42 16.87
N TYR A 45 -14.71 -2.21 15.80
CA TYR A 45 -15.89 -1.36 15.80
C TYR A 45 -17.16 -2.14 16.08
N ASN A 46 -17.93 -1.67 17.06
CA ASN A 46 -19.27 -2.18 17.32
C ASN A 46 -20.31 -1.48 16.43
N LEU A 47 -20.86 -2.20 15.44
CA LEU A 47 -21.91 -1.69 14.55
C LEU A 47 -23.24 -1.38 15.26
N GLU A 48 -23.46 -1.93 16.45
CA GLU A 48 -24.64 -1.68 17.28
C GLU A 48 -24.47 -0.45 18.20
N ASP A 49 -23.29 0.17 18.24
CA ASP A 49 -23.10 1.42 18.98
C ASP A 49 -23.95 2.54 18.34
N PRO A 50 -24.91 3.15 19.05
CA PRO A 50 -25.73 4.23 18.50
C PRO A 50 -24.89 5.45 18.07
N ASN A 51 -23.68 5.60 18.60
CA ASN A 51 -22.76 6.70 18.26
C ASN A 51 -21.74 6.32 17.18
N ILE A 52 -21.81 5.12 16.58
CA ILE A 52 -20.79 4.64 15.63
C ILE A 52 -20.57 5.62 14.46
N LYS A 53 -21.66 6.24 13.96
CA LYS A 53 -21.57 7.22 12.88
C LYS A 53 -20.76 8.44 13.30
N ASP A 54 -21.03 9.00 14.48
CA ASP A 54 -20.32 10.16 15.01
C ASP A 54 -18.86 9.82 15.30
N THR A 55 -18.59 8.62 15.81
CA THR A 55 -17.23 8.11 16.04
C THR A 55 -16.43 8.07 14.74
N ILE A 56 -16.97 7.46 13.69
CA ILE A 56 -16.30 7.37 12.39
C ILE A 56 -16.18 8.76 11.74
N GLN A 57 -17.21 9.61 11.84
CA GLN A 57 -17.15 10.99 11.31
C GLN A 57 -16.03 11.80 11.95
N LYS A 58 -15.84 11.68 13.28
CA LYS A 58 -14.75 12.38 14.00
C LYS A 58 -13.36 11.92 13.56
N MET A 59 -13.22 10.67 13.08
CA MET A 59 -11.96 10.19 12.52
C MET A 59 -11.63 10.79 11.15
N ASN A 60 -12.61 11.45 10.51
CA ASN A 60 -12.43 12.10 9.21
C ASN A 60 -11.79 11.15 8.18
N PRO A 61 -12.41 10.00 7.87
CA PRO A 61 -11.79 8.94 7.10
C PRO A 61 -11.37 9.44 5.71
N ARG A 62 -10.17 9.04 5.31
CA ARG A 62 -9.56 9.41 4.04
C ARG A 62 -9.24 8.18 3.19
N GLY A 63 -9.33 8.35 1.88
CA GLY A 63 -8.93 7.38 0.87
C GLY A 63 -7.99 8.00 -0.16
N TRP A 64 -7.35 7.16 -0.95
CA TRP A 64 -6.48 7.57 -2.05
C TRP A 64 -7.26 7.80 -3.35
N TRP A 65 -8.36 7.08 -3.55
CA TRP A 65 -9.29 7.30 -4.66
C TRP A 65 -10.63 6.63 -4.36
N GLU A 66 -11.65 6.99 -5.11
CA GLU A 66 -12.92 6.28 -5.16
C GLU A 66 -13.04 5.52 -6.47
N TYR A 67 -13.63 4.32 -6.44
CA TYR A 67 -13.99 3.65 -7.69
C TYR A 67 -15.37 4.12 -8.15
N ASN A 68 -15.54 4.41 -9.44
CA ASN A 68 -16.89 4.57 -9.99
C ASN A 68 -17.72 3.29 -9.78
N LYS A 69 -19.05 3.38 -9.94
CA LYS A 69 -19.97 2.26 -9.72
C LYS A 69 -19.60 1.00 -10.52
N GLU A 70 -19.08 1.17 -11.73
CA GLU A 70 -18.66 0.08 -12.62
C GLU A 70 -17.28 -0.48 -12.26
N ARG A 71 -16.57 0.14 -11.30
CA ARG A 71 -15.21 -0.20 -10.85
C ARG A 71 -14.17 -0.22 -11.97
N THR A 72 -14.35 0.65 -12.96
CA THR A 72 -13.47 0.79 -14.12
C THR A 72 -12.55 2.00 -14.01
N LEU A 73 -12.89 2.99 -13.18
CA LEU A 73 -12.18 4.24 -13.00
C LEU A 73 -11.87 4.49 -11.52
N ALA A 74 -10.64 4.91 -11.24
CA ALA A 74 -10.20 5.39 -9.94
C ALA A 74 -10.28 6.93 -9.92
N LEU A 75 -11.44 7.45 -9.51
CA LEU A 75 -11.72 8.88 -9.39
C LEU A 75 -10.84 9.48 -8.29
N GLY A 76 -10.16 10.59 -8.60
CA GLY A 76 -9.26 11.23 -7.63
C GLY A 76 -7.83 10.73 -7.60
N SER A 77 -7.51 9.68 -8.37
CA SER A 77 -6.15 9.14 -8.44
C SER A 77 -5.11 10.18 -8.89
N GLY A 78 -5.50 11.18 -9.69
CA GLY A 78 -4.63 12.30 -10.08
C GLY A 78 -4.13 13.12 -8.90
N ASP A 79 -5.05 13.58 -8.03
CA ASP A 79 -4.70 14.38 -6.85
C ASP A 79 -3.81 13.62 -5.87
N THR A 80 -4.05 12.31 -5.73
CA THR A 80 -3.18 11.42 -4.96
C THR A 80 -1.78 11.32 -5.55
N LEU A 81 -1.66 11.21 -6.87
CA LEU A 81 -0.35 11.16 -7.52
C LEU A 81 0.39 12.49 -7.41
N ASP A 82 -0.32 13.62 -7.45
CA ASP A 82 0.27 14.93 -7.20
C ASP A 82 0.76 15.08 -5.76
N LEU A 83 0.00 14.59 -4.76
CA LEU A 83 0.45 14.56 -3.37
C LEU A 83 1.74 13.76 -3.20
N VAL A 84 1.81 12.56 -3.80
CA VAL A 84 3.02 11.73 -3.77
C VAL A 84 4.18 12.44 -4.48
N ARG A 85 3.94 13.00 -5.66
CA ARG A 85 4.93 13.76 -6.43
C ARG A 85 5.53 14.87 -5.59
N GLU A 86 4.71 15.69 -4.94
CA GLU A 86 5.18 16.78 -4.09
C GLU A 86 6.01 16.30 -2.90
N ALA A 87 5.65 15.18 -2.29
CA ALA A 87 6.44 14.58 -1.21
C ALA A 87 7.83 14.16 -1.72
N LEU A 88 7.89 13.45 -2.85
CA LEU A 88 9.12 12.99 -3.49
C LEU A 88 10.03 14.14 -4.00
N GLU A 89 9.45 15.31 -4.30
CA GLU A 89 10.20 16.50 -4.68
C GLU A 89 10.85 17.20 -3.48
N LYS A 90 10.23 17.12 -2.29
CA LYS A 90 10.69 17.80 -1.07
C LYS A 90 11.82 17.04 -0.38
N GLN A 91 11.80 15.71 -0.45
CA GLN A 91 12.80 14.87 0.21
C GLN A 91 13.06 13.58 -0.55
N ARG A 92 14.21 12.97 -0.27
CA ARG A 92 14.57 11.64 -0.77
C ARG A 92 13.98 10.58 0.15
N PHE A 93 13.54 9.47 -0.43
CA PHE A 93 13.05 8.30 0.29
C PHE A 93 13.73 7.05 -0.24
N ASP A 94 13.99 6.09 0.64
CA ASP A 94 14.55 4.79 0.24
C ASP A 94 13.46 3.77 -0.12
N GLY A 95 12.23 3.98 0.35
CA GLY A 95 11.12 3.08 0.13
C GLY A 95 9.75 3.73 0.27
N VAL A 96 8.72 3.03 -0.22
CA VAL A 96 7.32 3.37 -0.05
C VAL A 96 6.56 2.11 0.41
N PHE A 97 5.70 2.27 1.41
CA PHE A 97 4.88 1.19 1.95
C PHE A 97 3.42 1.62 1.94
N GLY A 98 2.51 0.65 1.87
CA GLY A 98 1.10 0.95 1.97
C GLY A 98 0.25 -0.29 2.17
N PHE A 99 -0.94 -0.09 2.75
CA PHE A 99 -1.87 -1.16 3.05
C PHE A 99 -3.12 -1.06 2.16
N SER A 100 -3.59 -2.20 1.63
CA SER A 100 -4.78 -2.26 0.77
C SER A 100 -4.69 -1.25 -0.40
N GLN A 101 -5.50 -0.19 -0.44
CA GLN A 101 -5.37 0.88 -1.44
C GLN A 101 -4.05 1.68 -1.32
N GLY A 102 -3.46 1.77 -0.13
CA GLY A 102 -2.11 2.33 0.02
C GLY A 102 -1.04 1.45 -0.63
N GLY A 103 -1.19 0.13 -0.56
CA GLY A 103 -0.32 -0.79 -1.30
C GLY A 103 -0.47 -0.51 -2.79
N ALA A 104 -1.72 -0.35 -3.24
CA ALA A 104 -1.99 0.13 -4.60
C ALA A 104 -1.15 1.32 -5.04
N LEU A 105 -1.20 2.38 -4.25
CA LEU A 105 -0.47 3.59 -4.52
C LEU A 105 1.05 3.35 -4.58
N ALA A 106 1.60 2.61 -3.64
CA ALA A 106 3.04 2.33 -3.59
C ALA A 106 3.56 1.58 -4.84
N ALA A 107 2.78 0.67 -5.43
CA ALA A 107 3.09 0.07 -6.74
C ALA A 107 3.14 1.08 -7.87
N ILE A 108 2.10 1.92 -7.92
CA ILE A 108 1.99 2.95 -8.95
C ILE A 108 3.21 3.84 -8.85
N THR A 109 3.54 4.28 -7.63
CA THR A 109 4.66 5.18 -7.38
C THR A 109 5.95 4.62 -7.96
N ALA A 110 6.37 3.39 -7.65
CA ALA A 110 7.64 2.95 -8.23
C ALA A 110 7.56 2.63 -9.71
N ALA A 111 6.42 2.12 -10.23
CA ALA A 111 6.29 1.91 -11.66
C ALA A 111 6.35 3.22 -12.45
N VAL A 112 5.80 4.32 -11.90
CA VAL A 112 5.99 5.67 -12.44
C VAL A 112 7.44 6.11 -12.35
N LEU A 113 8.14 5.85 -11.24
CA LEU A 113 9.55 6.22 -11.09
C LEU A 113 10.51 5.43 -12.00
N GLU A 114 10.17 4.18 -12.33
CA GLU A 114 10.89 3.38 -13.33
C GLU A 114 10.60 3.87 -14.76
N ARG A 115 9.40 4.38 -15.01
CA ARG A 115 8.93 4.81 -16.34
C ARG A 115 8.29 6.21 -16.30
N PRO A 116 9.05 7.25 -15.90
CA PRO A 116 8.50 8.58 -15.67
C PRO A 116 8.01 9.24 -16.96
N ALA A 117 8.45 8.78 -18.13
CA ALA A 117 7.92 9.21 -19.42
C ALA A 117 6.43 8.88 -19.61
N LEU A 118 5.87 7.89 -18.89
CA LEU A 118 4.44 7.57 -18.92
C LEU A 118 3.60 8.53 -18.07
N TYR A 119 4.25 9.35 -17.24
CA TYR A 119 3.59 10.33 -16.38
C TYR A 119 4.46 11.60 -16.27
N PRO A 120 4.40 12.50 -17.28
CA PRO A 120 5.35 13.60 -17.42
C PRO A 120 5.49 14.54 -16.21
N SER A 121 4.50 14.60 -15.32
CA SER A 121 4.62 15.39 -14.08
C SER A 121 5.69 14.84 -13.12
N PHE A 122 6.11 13.57 -13.25
CA PHE A 122 7.22 12.98 -12.49
C PHE A 122 8.59 13.23 -13.14
N LEU A 123 8.65 14.10 -14.15
CA LEU A 123 9.90 14.53 -14.78
C LEU A 123 10.23 15.97 -14.39
N ARG A 124 11.52 16.22 -14.12
CA ARG A 124 12.13 17.55 -14.07
C ARG A 124 13.34 17.53 -14.99
N ASP A 125 13.35 18.43 -15.98
CA ASP A 125 14.40 18.50 -17.03
C ASP A 125 14.64 17.16 -17.77
N GLY A 126 13.56 16.42 -18.02
CA GLY A 126 13.60 15.12 -18.71
C GLY A 126 14.17 13.96 -17.87
N LYS A 127 14.41 14.17 -16.57
CA LYS A 127 14.86 13.14 -15.62
C LYS A 127 13.79 12.89 -14.56
N PRO A 128 13.65 11.65 -14.04
CA PRO A 128 12.75 11.38 -12.93
C PRO A 128 13.07 12.27 -11.72
N ILE A 129 12.03 12.78 -11.05
CA ILE A 129 12.16 13.62 -9.84
C ILE A 129 12.78 12.86 -8.66
N HIS A 130 12.70 11.53 -8.68
CA HIS A 130 13.18 10.63 -7.64
C HIS A 130 13.74 9.33 -8.25
N PRO A 131 14.81 8.72 -7.69
CA PRO A 131 15.23 7.36 -8.08
C PRO A 131 14.12 6.32 -7.79
N PRO A 132 14.18 5.10 -8.38
CA PRO A 132 13.27 4.01 -8.02
C PRO A 132 13.29 3.72 -6.50
N LEU A 133 12.12 3.42 -5.92
CA LEU A 133 11.93 3.11 -4.49
C LEU A 133 11.94 1.59 -4.23
N LEU A 134 11.62 1.16 -3.01
CA LEU A 134 11.18 -0.21 -2.59
C LEU A 134 9.66 -0.22 -2.32
N ILE A 135 8.90 -1.32 -2.52
CA ILE A 135 7.39 -1.31 -2.53
C ILE A 135 6.66 -2.48 -1.80
N ASP A 136 5.39 -2.22 -1.41
CA ASP A 136 4.22 -3.16 -1.30
C ASP A 136 2.97 -2.66 -2.15
N PRO A 137 2.27 -3.43 -3.03
CA PRO A 137 1.63 -2.83 -4.26
C PRO A 137 0.08 -3.02 -4.59
N VAL A 138 -0.48 -2.47 -5.73
CA VAL A 138 -1.73 -2.69 -6.60
C VAL A 138 -1.95 -1.60 -7.75
N THR A 139 -2.27 -1.97 -9.01
CA THR A 139 -3.05 -1.30 -10.12
C THR A 139 -2.52 -1.82 -11.49
N THR A 140 -3.11 -1.53 -12.66
CA THR A 140 -2.82 -2.35 -13.88
C THR A 140 -2.12 -1.66 -15.05
N ARG A 141 -2.50 -0.45 -15.49
CA ARG A 141 -1.92 0.14 -16.73
C ARG A 141 -0.48 0.61 -16.58
N ILE A 142 -0.19 1.25 -15.45
CA ILE A 142 1.17 1.71 -15.14
C ILE A 142 2.03 0.49 -14.83
N LEU A 143 1.47 -0.59 -14.30
CA LEU A 143 2.22 -1.80 -13.93
C LEU A 143 2.49 -2.74 -15.11
N THR A 144 1.93 -2.51 -16.31
CA THR A 144 2.22 -3.33 -17.51
C THR A 144 3.42 -2.81 -18.31
N PRO A 145 4.32 -3.68 -18.82
CA PRO A 145 4.24 -5.14 -18.73
C PRO A 145 4.62 -5.69 -17.34
N SER A 146 5.43 -4.95 -16.57
CA SER A 146 5.94 -5.32 -15.25
C SER A 146 6.69 -4.14 -14.58
N PHE A 147 7.19 -4.35 -13.35
CA PHE A 147 8.13 -3.45 -12.67
C PHE A 147 9.24 -4.23 -11.93
N LYS A 148 10.43 -3.61 -11.79
CA LYS A 148 11.69 -4.25 -11.36
C LYS A 148 12.10 -3.96 -9.93
N THR A 149 11.53 -2.91 -9.35
CA THR A 149 11.72 -2.50 -7.97
C THR A 149 11.57 -3.70 -7.03
N LEU A 150 12.52 -3.85 -6.09
CA LEU A 150 12.44 -4.89 -5.07
C LEU A 150 11.17 -4.68 -4.23
N THR A 151 10.37 -5.74 -4.17
CA THR A 151 9.01 -5.67 -3.64
C THR A 151 8.73 -6.79 -2.65
N LEU A 152 8.17 -6.44 -1.50
CA LEU A 152 7.73 -7.39 -0.49
C LEU A 152 6.20 -7.36 -0.42
N HIS A 153 5.56 -8.47 -0.78
CA HIS A 153 4.10 -8.64 -0.68
C HIS A 153 3.79 -9.47 0.55
N ILE A 154 2.94 -8.96 1.44
CA ILE A 154 2.45 -9.69 2.61
C ILE A 154 0.94 -9.85 2.50
N LEU A 155 0.47 -11.09 2.51
CA LEU A 155 -0.94 -11.43 2.32
C LEU A 155 -1.49 -12.12 3.57
N GLY A 156 -2.64 -11.67 4.07
CA GLY A 156 -3.36 -12.37 5.12
C GLY A 156 -3.95 -13.67 4.58
N GLU A 157 -3.66 -14.81 5.23
CA GLU A 157 -4.24 -16.10 4.82
C GLU A 157 -5.77 -16.12 4.96
N LYS A 158 -6.29 -15.33 5.90
CA LYS A 158 -7.72 -15.17 6.18
C LYS A 158 -8.32 -13.90 5.58
N ASP A 159 -7.60 -13.20 4.70
CA ASP A 159 -8.10 -11.97 4.07
C ASP A 159 -9.28 -12.29 3.15
N THR A 160 -10.48 -11.86 3.56
CA THR A 160 -11.72 -11.95 2.78
C THR A 160 -12.11 -10.60 2.15
N ILE A 161 -11.34 -9.56 2.44
CA ILE A 161 -11.59 -8.17 2.08
C ILE A 161 -11.04 -7.88 0.68
N VAL A 162 -9.79 -8.25 0.44
CA VAL A 162 -9.15 -8.07 -0.87
C VAL A 162 -9.28 -9.38 -1.65
N PRO A 163 -9.95 -9.39 -2.82
CA PRO A 163 -10.03 -10.59 -3.63
C PRO A 163 -8.63 -11.09 -3.96
N THR A 164 -8.32 -12.35 -3.62
CA THR A 164 -7.00 -12.98 -3.83
C THR A 164 -6.47 -12.80 -5.26
N ARG A 165 -7.37 -12.75 -6.24
CA ARG A 165 -7.05 -12.53 -7.66
C ARG A 165 -6.39 -11.18 -7.92
N GLY A 166 -6.76 -10.12 -7.19
CA GLY A 166 -6.17 -8.79 -7.32
C GLY A 166 -4.71 -8.79 -6.88
N THR A 167 -4.43 -9.36 -5.70
CA THR A 167 -3.07 -9.46 -5.17
C THR A 167 -2.21 -10.44 -5.98
N GLN A 168 -2.77 -11.55 -6.46
CA GLN A 168 -2.05 -12.48 -7.36
C GLN A 168 -1.68 -11.85 -8.70
N ALA A 169 -2.60 -11.09 -9.31
CA ALA A 169 -2.32 -10.39 -10.57
C ALA A 169 -1.17 -9.40 -10.42
N LEU A 170 -1.07 -8.78 -9.25
CA LEU A 170 -0.01 -7.84 -8.92
C LEU A 170 1.34 -8.52 -8.66
N VAL A 171 1.37 -9.59 -7.87
CA VAL A 171 2.56 -10.42 -7.66
C VAL A 171 3.09 -10.95 -9.00
N ALA A 172 2.20 -11.23 -9.96
CA ALA A 172 2.60 -11.63 -11.31
C ALA A 172 3.35 -10.54 -12.09
N LEU A 173 3.06 -9.25 -11.82
CA LEU A 173 3.71 -8.09 -12.47
C LEU A 173 5.02 -7.65 -11.79
N SER A 174 5.31 -8.16 -10.59
CA SER A 174 6.51 -7.82 -9.83
C SER A 174 7.65 -8.77 -10.19
N GLU A 175 8.66 -8.32 -10.93
CA GLU A 175 9.77 -9.18 -11.39
C GLU A 175 10.70 -9.59 -10.24
N ASN A 176 10.96 -8.65 -9.34
CA ASN A 176 11.88 -8.81 -8.21
C ASN A 176 11.09 -8.76 -6.91
N CYS A 177 10.35 -9.84 -6.61
CA CYS A 177 9.47 -9.85 -5.44
C CYS A 177 9.60 -11.06 -4.54
N ARG A 178 9.29 -10.82 -3.27
CA ARG A 178 9.06 -11.84 -2.25
C ARG A 178 7.62 -11.77 -1.80
N MET A 179 6.96 -12.92 -1.76
CA MET A 179 5.57 -13.05 -1.34
C MET A 179 5.51 -13.89 -0.08
N ILE A 180 4.87 -13.39 0.97
CA ILE A 180 4.70 -14.08 2.23
C ILE A 180 3.21 -14.10 2.59
N LYS A 181 2.73 -15.26 3.04
CA LYS A 181 1.39 -15.39 3.62
C LYS A 181 1.51 -15.35 5.13
N HIS A 182 0.66 -14.58 5.81
CA HIS A 182 0.66 -14.47 7.26
C HIS A 182 -0.63 -15.01 7.89
N ASP A 183 -0.47 -15.61 9.07
CA ASP A 183 -1.54 -16.17 9.90
C ASP A 183 -1.92 -15.29 11.09
N GLY A 184 -1.15 -14.23 11.36
CA GLY A 184 -1.39 -13.28 12.47
C GLY A 184 -0.19 -13.04 13.40
N ALA A 185 1.01 -13.57 13.10
CA ALA A 185 2.24 -13.28 13.86
C ALA A 185 2.57 -11.77 13.96
N SER A 186 3.46 -11.38 14.87
CA SER A 186 4.01 -10.02 14.93
C SER A 186 5.07 -9.81 13.83
N TRP A 187 4.88 -8.79 13.00
CA TRP A 187 5.71 -8.52 11.82
C TRP A 187 6.69 -7.36 12.02
N THR A 188 6.63 -6.65 13.15
CA THR A 188 7.39 -5.41 13.37
C THR A 188 8.90 -5.57 13.16
N ALA A 189 9.52 -6.55 13.81
CA ALA A 189 10.96 -6.77 13.69
C ALA A 189 11.36 -7.13 12.26
N PHE A 190 10.59 -8.02 11.62
CA PHE A 190 10.80 -8.42 10.23
C PHE A 190 10.72 -7.24 9.25
N TYR A 191 9.73 -6.35 9.40
CA TYR A 191 9.62 -5.16 8.56
C TYR A 191 10.83 -4.25 8.72
N CYS A 192 11.26 -3.99 9.96
CA CYS A 192 12.44 -3.16 10.21
C CYS A 192 13.71 -3.80 9.64
N ASP A 193 13.90 -5.11 9.81
CA ASP A 193 15.04 -5.84 9.23
C ASP A 193 15.04 -5.74 7.71
N PHE A 194 13.86 -5.86 7.08
CA PHE A 194 13.72 -5.75 5.63
C PHE A 194 13.99 -4.33 5.12
N ILE A 195 13.59 -3.30 5.87
CA ILE A 195 13.85 -1.90 5.50
C ILE A 195 15.36 -1.60 5.56
N GLU A 196 16.05 -2.05 6.60
CA GLU A 196 17.50 -1.81 6.76
C GLU A 196 18.35 -2.60 5.77
N ASN A 197 17.96 -3.85 5.50
CA ASN A 197 18.70 -4.75 4.63
C ASN A 197 17.77 -5.44 3.62
N PRO A 198 17.28 -4.71 2.60
CA PRO A 198 16.32 -5.23 1.63
C PRO A 198 16.86 -6.46 0.88
N SER A 199 16.52 -7.64 1.40
CA SER A 199 17.01 -8.94 0.94
C SER A 199 15.94 -10.01 1.08
N PHE A 200 15.95 -10.96 0.15
CA PHE A 200 15.07 -12.12 0.18
C PHE A 200 15.46 -13.16 1.23
N ASP A 201 16.63 -13.03 1.84
CA ASP A 201 17.15 -14.01 2.80
C ASP A 201 16.82 -13.72 4.26
N ILE A 202 16.25 -12.54 4.57
CA ILE A 202 15.79 -12.21 5.93
C ILE A 202 14.72 -13.22 6.34
N PRO A 203 14.85 -13.98 7.43
CA PRO A 203 13.85 -14.98 7.82
C PRO A 203 12.49 -14.34 8.12
N ALA A 204 11.40 -14.82 7.50
CA ALA A 204 10.06 -14.40 7.90
C ALA A 204 9.65 -15.06 9.23
N PRO A 205 8.73 -14.44 9.99
CA PRO A 205 8.19 -15.03 11.22
C PRO A 205 7.29 -16.26 10.98
N VAL A 206 7.05 -16.66 9.73
CA VAL A 206 6.14 -17.75 9.32
C VAL A 206 6.70 -18.49 8.09
N ALA A 207 6.08 -19.63 7.73
CA ALA A 207 6.44 -20.38 6.52
C ALA A 207 6.12 -19.61 5.23
N GLU A 208 7.01 -19.65 4.24
CA GLU A 208 6.96 -18.80 3.05
C GLU A 208 6.80 -19.59 1.74
N VAL A 209 6.24 -18.94 0.71
CA VAL A 209 6.30 -19.39 -0.69
C VAL A 209 7.18 -18.42 -1.48
N ARG A 210 8.44 -18.81 -1.71
CA ARG A 210 9.36 -18.00 -2.52
C ARG A 210 9.06 -18.19 -4.01
N LYS A 211 8.79 -17.11 -4.73
CA LYS A 211 8.87 -17.10 -6.19
C LYS A 211 10.36 -16.94 -6.54
N ILE A 212 11.06 -18.06 -6.71
CA ILE A 212 12.44 -18.01 -7.20
C ILE A 212 12.34 -17.69 -8.68
N SER A 213 12.64 -16.45 -9.06
CA SER A 213 12.95 -16.11 -10.45
C SER A 213 14.24 -16.84 -10.80
N LEU A 214 14.11 -18.03 -11.40
CA LEU A 214 15.23 -18.68 -12.07
C LEU A 214 15.62 -17.74 -13.23
N LEU A 215 16.88 -17.31 -13.19
CA LEU A 215 17.57 -16.50 -14.20
C LEU A 215 17.22 -16.91 -15.63
#